data_AF-A0A1W9Z6X2-F1
#
_entry.id   AF-A0A1W9Z6X2-F1
#
_cell.length_a   1.000
_cell.length_b   1.000
_cell.length_c   1.000
_cell.angle_alpha   90.00
_cell.angle_beta   90.00
_cell.angle_gamma   90.00
#
_symmetry.space_group_name_H-M   'P 1'
#
loop_
_entity.id
_entity.type
_entity.pdbx_description
1 polymer ?
#
loop_
_entity_poly.entity_id
_entity_poly.type
_entity_poly.pdbx_seq_one_letter_code
_entity_poly.pdbx_strand_id
1 'polypeptide(L)'
;MLAIDRPTATVSPTASWRRRTLTRSGLITGAFVVPAVVVRVAGLHTGAVPALLVFGAAVVSASFLLAWAAEAAQIDVSGGLATALLALIAVLPEYAVDLYYAFVSGHNAEYTQYAAANMTGSNRLLMGLGWPVVVLVSILVARKSGSDKFTGLTLEPANRVELGFLSIAGVIAFVIPVSGQIHLGLGLALLAWFGFYLYKVSHGSVEEPDLIGTAAALGDLADGRRRAAVIGLFLVSGGIILLCAKPFADNLVAAGTELGINRFLLVQWLAPLASEAPEFIIAIIFATRGKGTAAIATLISSKVNQWTLLIGSLPIAHLLGGGGFALQLDPRQVEEVLLTATQTMMGVALILALRFHRAAACTLLGLFVVQFPIFSTQGRLLLCGVYATVGIAALIVNRRHLAGTLTAPFFGKAIRHSGHPHLDVEGSARPL
;
A
#
# COMPACT_ATOMS: atom_id res chain seq x y z
N MET A 1 30.07 59.03 -6.15
CA MET A 1 29.49 57.76 -6.63
C MET A 1 29.29 56.86 -5.42
N LEU A 2 28.04 56.71 -4.97
CA LEU A 2 27.67 55.82 -3.85
C LEU A 2 27.57 54.39 -4.39
N ALA A 3 28.55 53.55 -4.06
CA ALA A 3 28.47 52.12 -4.30
C ALA A 3 27.57 51.50 -3.22
N ILE A 4 26.38 51.08 -3.62
CA ILE A 4 25.47 50.28 -2.79
C ILE A 4 25.96 48.82 -2.91
N ASP A 5 26.81 48.40 -1.98
CA ASP A 5 27.06 46.98 -1.76
C ASP A 5 25.79 46.36 -1.18
N ARG A 6 24.97 45.79 -2.07
CA ARG A 6 23.93 44.84 -1.65
C ARG A 6 24.65 43.60 -1.12
N PRO A 7 24.39 43.14 0.11
CA PRO A 7 24.91 41.86 0.55
C PRO A 7 24.34 40.78 -0.38
N THR A 8 25.22 40.13 -1.13
CA THR A 8 24.89 38.90 -1.85
C THR A 8 24.47 37.89 -0.80
N ALA A 9 23.15 37.65 -0.70
CA ALA A 9 22.61 36.63 0.18
C ALA A 9 23.26 35.29 -0.19
N THR A 10 24.26 34.88 0.57
CA THR A 10 24.89 33.57 0.48
C THR A 10 23.82 32.56 0.88
N VAL A 11 23.10 32.04 -0.12
CA VAL A 11 22.14 30.96 0.07
C VAL A 11 22.90 29.81 0.71
N SER A 12 22.54 29.44 1.94
CA SER A 12 23.18 28.31 2.62
C SER A 12 23.12 27.07 1.72
N PRO A 13 24.13 26.18 1.75
CA PRO A 13 24.13 24.94 0.96
C PRO A 13 22.85 24.12 1.15
N THR A 14 22.26 24.17 2.35
CA THR A 14 20.99 23.54 2.71
C THR A 14 19.78 24.17 1.99
N ALA A 15 19.74 25.50 1.84
CA ALA A 15 18.64 26.19 1.18
C ALA A 15 18.65 25.99 -0.34
N SER A 16 19.82 25.90 -0.96
CA SER A 16 19.96 25.66 -2.40
C SER A 16 19.59 24.21 -2.77
N TRP A 17 20.02 23.23 -1.98
CA TRP A 17 19.62 21.82 -2.10
C TRP A 17 18.10 21.68 -1.98
N ARG A 18 17.50 22.23 -0.92
CA ARG A 18 16.06 22.17 -0.67
C ARG A 18 15.26 22.73 -1.84
N ARG A 19 15.61 23.94 -2.31
CA ARG A 19 14.93 24.57 -3.45
C ARG A 19 15.05 23.71 -4.70
N ARG A 20 16.25 23.20 -5.02
CA ARG A 20 16.48 22.35 -6.18
C ARG A 20 15.64 21.06 -6.14
N THR A 21 15.58 20.41 -4.97
CA THR A 21 14.81 19.16 -4.78
C THR A 21 13.30 19.40 -4.93
N LEU A 22 12.76 20.44 -4.29
CA LEU A 22 11.33 20.77 -4.39
C LEU A 22 10.95 21.19 -5.82
N THR A 23 11.74 22.04 -6.47
CA THR A 23 11.47 22.46 -7.86
C THR A 23 11.56 21.29 -8.83
N ARG A 24 12.59 20.44 -8.72
CA ARG A 24 12.72 19.24 -9.57
C ARG A 24 11.51 18.32 -9.39
N SER A 25 11.12 18.04 -8.15
CA SER A 25 10.01 17.14 -7.85
C SER A 25 8.69 17.71 -8.35
N GLY A 26 8.44 19.00 -8.12
CA GLY A 26 7.24 19.68 -8.62
C GLY A 26 7.16 19.76 -10.14
N LEU A 27 8.28 19.93 -10.84
CA LEU A 27 8.31 19.90 -12.31
C LEU A 27 8.02 18.50 -12.86
N ILE A 28 8.61 17.46 -12.26
CA ILE A 28 8.39 16.08 -12.67
C ILE A 28 6.92 15.69 -12.47
N THR A 29 6.37 15.90 -11.28
CA THR A 29 4.96 15.56 -11.01
C THR A 29 4.02 16.44 -11.84
N GLY A 30 4.33 17.73 -11.97
CA GLY A 30 3.57 18.66 -12.80
C GLY A 30 3.50 18.24 -14.27
N ALA A 31 4.58 17.69 -14.83
CA ALA A 31 4.61 17.22 -16.22
C ALA A 31 3.60 16.09 -16.51
N PHE A 32 3.25 15.28 -15.51
CA PHE A 32 2.26 14.21 -15.64
C PHE A 32 0.86 14.62 -15.19
N VAL A 33 0.75 15.51 -14.20
CA VAL A 33 -0.54 16.00 -13.69
C VAL A 33 -1.20 16.98 -14.66
N VAL A 34 -0.45 17.95 -15.19
CA VAL A 34 -1.00 19.04 -16.01
C VAL A 34 -1.73 18.51 -17.26
N PRO A 35 -1.19 17.54 -18.03
CA PRO A 35 -1.92 16.98 -19.17
C PRO A 35 -3.28 16.39 -18.80
N ALA A 36 -3.37 15.64 -17.69
CA ALA A 36 -4.62 15.04 -17.25
C ALA A 36 -5.66 16.09 -16.84
N VAL A 37 -5.23 17.13 -16.12
CA VAL A 37 -6.10 18.24 -15.73
C VAL A 37 -6.59 18.99 -16.97
N VAL A 38 -5.71 19.27 -17.94
CA VAL A 38 -6.07 19.94 -19.20
C VAL A 38 -7.08 19.10 -19.99
N VAL A 39 -6.79 17.82 -20.21
CA VAL A 39 -7.71 16.91 -20.93
C VAL A 39 -9.07 16.87 -20.24
N ARG A 40 -9.11 16.80 -18.91
CA ARG A 40 -10.37 16.71 -18.16
C ARG A 40 -11.18 18.00 -18.16
N VAL A 41 -10.53 19.15 -17.94
CA VAL A 41 -11.18 20.46 -17.80
C VAL A 41 -11.59 21.01 -19.17
N ALA A 42 -10.77 20.81 -20.20
CA ALA A 42 -11.11 21.24 -21.56
C ALA A 42 -12.04 20.26 -22.30
N GLY A 43 -12.36 19.11 -21.71
CA GLY A 43 -13.25 18.11 -22.31
C GLY A 43 -12.66 17.46 -23.57
N LEU A 44 -11.35 17.27 -23.62
CA LEU A 44 -10.68 16.69 -24.78
C LEU A 44 -10.87 15.17 -24.80
N HIS A 45 -11.21 14.61 -25.96
CA HIS A 45 -11.33 13.18 -26.19
C HIS A 45 -10.10 12.65 -26.92
N THR A 46 -9.20 11.98 -26.19
CA THR A 46 -7.90 11.51 -26.73
C THR A 46 -7.90 10.02 -27.13
N GLY A 47 -9.04 9.33 -27.03
CA GLY A 47 -9.14 7.87 -27.18
C GLY A 47 -8.81 7.11 -25.88
N ALA A 48 -9.18 5.82 -25.80
CA ALA A 48 -9.12 5.09 -24.53
C ALA A 48 -7.68 4.85 -24.06
N VAL A 49 -6.79 4.39 -24.95
CA VAL A 49 -5.39 4.10 -24.58
C VAL A 49 -4.62 5.37 -24.16
N PRO A 50 -4.64 6.49 -24.92
CA PRO A 50 -3.94 7.71 -24.48
C PRO A 50 -4.53 8.31 -23.20
N ALA A 51 -5.87 8.29 -23.06
CA ALA A 51 -6.52 8.75 -21.84
C ALA A 51 -6.11 7.90 -20.63
N LEU A 52 -6.06 6.57 -20.76
CA LEU A 52 -5.57 5.68 -19.72
C LEU A 52 -4.16 6.06 -19.25
N LEU A 53 -3.23 6.28 -20.19
CA LEU A 53 -1.85 6.65 -19.86
C LEU A 53 -1.76 8.03 -19.19
N VAL A 54 -2.50 9.01 -19.70
CA VAL A 54 -2.52 10.38 -19.16
C VAL A 54 -3.10 10.40 -17.74
N PHE A 55 -4.28 9.82 -17.53
CA PHE A 55 -4.92 9.80 -16.21
C PHE A 55 -4.16 8.89 -15.24
N GLY A 56 -3.65 7.75 -15.69
CA GLY A 56 -2.83 6.86 -14.87
C GLY A 56 -1.54 7.54 -14.38
N ALA A 57 -0.80 8.21 -15.28
CA ALA A 57 0.41 8.94 -14.90
C ALA A 57 0.14 10.08 -13.90
N ALA A 58 -1.00 10.76 -14.04
CA ALA A 58 -1.44 11.78 -13.09
C ALA A 58 -1.80 11.18 -11.72
N VAL A 59 -2.49 10.03 -11.68
CA VAL A 59 -2.77 9.30 -10.44
C VAL A 59 -1.47 8.91 -9.76
N VAL A 60 -0.53 8.26 -10.45
CA VAL A 60 0.79 7.91 -9.88
C VAL A 60 1.51 9.14 -9.32
N SER A 61 1.53 10.24 -10.08
CA SER A 61 2.20 11.48 -9.67
C SER A 61 1.54 12.13 -8.45
N ALA A 62 0.20 12.16 -8.40
CA ALA A 62 -0.55 12.64 -7.25
C ALA A 62 -0.27 11.78 -6.01
N SER A 63 -0.10 10.48 -6.19
CA SER A 63 0.20 9.54 -5.11
C SER A 63 1.60 9.75 -4.53
N PHE A 64 2.60 10.13 -5.34
CA PHE A 64 3.91 10.58 -4.82
C PHE A 64 3.82 11.90 -4.04
N LEU A 65 3.06 12.87 -4.54
CA LEU A 65 2.81 14.13 -3.81
C LEU A 65 2.16 13.86 -2.45
N LEU A 66 1.20 12.93 -2.44
CA LEU A 66 0.50 12.48 -1.25
C LEU A 66 1.44 11.78 -0.27
N ALA A 67 2.32 10.90 -0.74
CA ALA A 67 3.32 10.23 0.07
C ALA A 67 4.33 11.20 0.70
N TRP A 68 4.83 12.20 -0.05
CA TRP A 68 5.74 13.20 0.51
C TRP A 68 5.06 14.10 1.54
N ALA A 69 3.80 14.49 1.30
CA ALA A 69 3.00 15.22 2.28
C ALA A 69 2.79 14.38 3.53
N ALA A 70 2.51 13.09 3.34
CA ALA A 70 2.29 12.12 4.40
C ALA A 70 3.51 11.93 5.29
N GLU A 71 4.69 11.71 4.71
CA GLU A 71 5.95 11.61 5.46
C GLU A 71 6.24 12.92 6.21
N ALA A 72 6.18 14.08 5.54
CA ALA A 72 6.48 15.37 6.16
C ALA A 72 5.48 15.75 7.29
N ALA A 73 4.21 15.35 7.17
CA ALA A 73 3.19 15.59 8.19
C ALA A 73 3.50 14.89 9.53
N GLN A 74 4.34 13.86 9.53
CA GLN A 74 4.73 13.13 10.75
C GLN A 74 5.48 14.01 11.75
N ILE A 75 6.13 15.09 11.29
CA ILE A 75 6.78 16.07 12.18
C ILE A 75 5.74 16.83 13.01
N ASP A 76 4.57 17.13 12.41
CA ASP A 76 3.60 18.09 12.98
C ASP A 76 2.43 17.44 13.71
N VAL A 77 2.20 16.13 13.53
CA VAL A 77 1.04 15.42 14.07
C VAL A 77 1.47 14.41 15.13
N SER A 78 0.71 14.32 16.23
CA SER A 78 0.98 13.34 17.29
C SER A 78 1.00 11.92 16.73
N GLY A 79 2.03 11.14 17.10
CA GLY A 79 2.39 9.93 16.36
C GLY A 79 1.27 8.90 16.20
N GLY A 80 0.31 8.81 17.12
CA GLY A 80 -0.76 7.83 17.03
C GLY A 80 -1.83 8.13 15.97
N LEU A 81 -2.27 9.40 15.90
CA LEU A 81 -3.24 9.86 14.90
C LEU A 81 -2.56 10.02 13.52
N ALA A 82 -1.29 10.44 13.52
CA ALA A 82 -0.48 10.54 12.32
C ALA A 82 -0.39 9.19 11.61
N THR A 83 0.11 8.14 12.26
CA THR A 83 0.31 6.83 11.62
C THR A 83 -0.98 6.24 11.05
N ALA A 84 -2.09 6.34 11.78
CA ALA A 84 -3.40 5.85 11.34
C ALA A 84 -3.92 6.58 10.09
N LEU A 85 -3.92 7.91 10.12
CA LEU A 85 -4.38 8.72 8.99
C LEU A 85 -3.44 8.59 7.79
N LEU A 86 -2.13 8.55 8.03
CA LEU A 86 -1.13 8.46 6.97
C LEU A 86 -1.13 7.09 6.30
N ALA A 87 -1.31 6.01 7.06
CA ALA A 87 -1.48 4.67 6.50
C ALA A 87 -2.75 4.56 5.63
N LEU A 88 -3.83 5.24 6.03
CA LEU A 88 -5.04 5.33 5.21
C LEU A 88 -4.81 6.15 3.93
N ILE A 89 -4.15 7.30 4.08
CA ILE A 89 -3.95 8.23 2.98
C ILE A 89 -2.94 7.69 1.95
N ALA A 90 -1.90 6.97 2.37
CA ALA A 90 -0.85 6.47 1.48
C ALA A 90 -1.37 5.58 0.34
N VAL A 91 -2.47 4.88 0.57
CA VAL A 91 -3.10 3.96 -0.40
C VAL A 91 -4.42 4.51 -0.96
N LEU A 92 -4.76 5.77 -0.66
CA LEU A 92 -5.96 6.44 -1.16
C LEU A 92 -6.21 6.29 -2.69
N PRO A 93 -5.19 6.30 -3.57
CA PRO A 93 -5.40 6.06 -5.00
C PRO A 93 -6.07 4.72 -5.30
N GLU A 94 -5.67 3.67 -4.58
CA GLU A 94 -6.27 2.33 -4.70
C GLU A 94 -7.74 2.36 -4.27
N TYR A 95 -8.02 2.97 -3.12
CA TYR A 95 -9.39 3.14 -2.63
C TYR A 95 -10.25 3.95 -3.60
N ALA A 96 -9.71 5.00 -4.21
CA ALA A 96 -10.47 5.83 -5.14
C ALA A 96 -10.92 5.04 -6.37
N VAL A 97 -10.07 4.15 -6.90
CA VAL A 97 -10.39 3.30 -8.05
C VAL A 97 -11.36 2.19 -7.65
N ASP A 98 -11.10 1.50 -6.53
CA ASP A 98 -11.91 0.34 -6.13
C ASP A 98 -13.30 0.74 -5.62
N LEU A 99 -13.39 1.83 -4.84
CA LEU A 99 -14.66 2.39 -4.39
C LEU A 99 -15.45 2.99 -5.55
N TYR A 100 -14.77 3.51 -6.59
CA TYR A 100 -15.45 3.90 -7.81
C TYR A 100 -16.12 2.69 -8.48
N TYR A 101 -15.40 1.56 -8.63
CA TYR A 101 -15.99 0.34 -9.17
C TYR A 101 -17.17 -0.14 -8.32
N ALA A 102 -16.99 -0.20 -6.99
CA ALA A 102 -18.05 -0.60 -6.09
C ALA A 102 -19.26 0.35 -6.13
N PHE A 103 -19.07 1.67 -6.18
CA PHE A 103 -20.16 2.63 -6.32
C PHE A 103 -20.93 2.45 -7.62
N VAL A 104 -20.24 2.34 -8.76
CA VAL A 104 -20.91 2.11 -10.05
C VAL A 104 -21.64 0.77 -10.06
N SER A 105 -21.11 -0.22 -9.34
CA SER A 105 -21.75 -1.52 -9.24
C SER A 105 -23.15 -1.52 -8.64
N GLY A 106 -23.52 -0.46 -7.90
CA GLY A 106 -24.86 -0.29 -7.35
C GLY A 106 -25.95 -0.15 -8.42
N HIS A 107 -25.61 0.34 -9.60
CA HIS A 107 -26.53 0.49 -10.73
C HIS A 107 -26.04 -0.19 -12.02
N ASN A 108 -24.83 -0.75 -12.04
CA ASN A 108 -24.30 -1.55 -13.13
C ASN A 108 -23.59 -2.82 -12.61
N ALA A 109 -24.26 -3.97 -12.65
CA ALA A 109 -23.77 -5.21 -12.06
C ALA A 109 -22.41 -5.72 -12.61
N GLU A 110 -21.99 -5.32 -13.82
CA GLU A 110 -20.67 -5.72 -14.35
C GLU A 110 -19.52 -5.19 -13.48
N TYR A 111 -19.70 -3.99 -12.91
CA TYR A 111 -18.70 -3.32 -12.08
C TYR A 111 -18.50 -4.03 -10.73
N THR A 112 -19.43 -4.90 -10.30
CA THR A 112 -19.22 -5.75 -9.12
C THR A 112 -18.02 -6.66 -9.30
N GLN A 113 -17.86 -7.22 -10.51
CA GLN A 113 -16.76 -8.14 -10.79
C GLN A 113 -15.44 -7.37 -10.96
N TYR A 114 -15.48 -6.11 -11.43
CA TYR A 114 -14.30 -5.25 -11.48
C TYR A 114 -13.81 -4.84 -10.08
N ALA A 115 -14.72 -4.50 -9.16
CA ALA A 115 -14.35 -4.21 -7.77
C ALA A 115 -13.69 -5.43 -7.11
N ALA A 116 -14.29 -6.62 -7.23
CA ALA A 116 -13.69 -7.84 -6.68
C ALA A 116 -12.35 -8.20 -7.33
N ALA A 117 -12.22 -8.01 -8.65
CA ALA A 117 -10.98 -8.27 -9.37
C ALA A 117 -9.87 -7.31 -8.95
N ASN A 118 -10.15 -6.00 -8.85
CA ASN A 118 -9.19 -5.00 -8.40
C ASN A 118 -8.74 -5.28 -6.96
N MET A 119 -9.71 -5.47 -6.04
CA MET A 119 -9.47 -5.81 -4.63
C MET A 119 -8.59 -7.06 -4.45
N THR A 120 -8.87 -8.15 -5.17
CA THR A 120 -8.04 -9.38 -5.09
C THR A 120 -6.69 -9.21 -5.78
N GLY A 121 -6.63 -8.37 -6.81
CA GLY A 121 -5.44 -8.00 -7.55
C GLY A 121 -4.41 -7.28 -6.68
N SER A 122 -4.78 -6.14 -6.09
CA SER A 122 -3.93 -5.35 -5.19
C SER A 122 -3.40 -6.18 -4.03
N ASN A 123 -4.31 -6.91 -3.37
CA ASN A 123 -3.96 -7.76 -2.24
C ASN A 123 -2.96 -8.87 -2.57
N ARG A 124 -3.02 -9.45 -3.78
CA ARG A 124 -2.05 -10.45 -4.24
C ARG A 124 -0.77 -9.83 -4.76
N LEU A 125 -0.84 -8.66 -5.39
CA LEU A 125 0.32 -7.93 -5.88
C LEU A 125 1.21 -7.48 -4.70
N LEU A 126 0.60 -6.93 -3.64
CA LEU A 126 1.30 -6.49 -2.45
C LEU A 126 2.09 -7.63 -1.77
N MET A 127 1.43 -8.77 -1.55
CA MET A 127 2.03 -9.91 -0.85
C MET A 127 2.88 -10.81 -1.76
N GLY A 128 2.48 -10.98 -3.02
CA GLY A 128 3.14 -11.86 -3.98
C GLY A 128 4.32 -11.21 -4.71
N LEU A 129 4.32 -9.89 -4.89
CA LEU A 129 5.41 -9.14 -5.51
C LEU A 129 6.11 -8.23 -4.48
N GLY A 130 5.36 -7.32 -3.84
CA GLY A 130 5.94 -6.29 -2.97
C GLY A 130 6.80 -6.86 -1.85
N TRP A 131 6.22 -7.77 -1.06
CA TRP A 131 6.89 -8.41 0.07
C TRP A 131 8.17 -9.17 -0.35
N PRO A 132 8.13 -10.11 -1.32
CA PRO A 132 9.35 -10.78 -1.79
C PRO A 132 10.41 -9.84 -2.33
N VAL A 133 10.03 -8.84 -3.13
CA VAL A 133 11.00 -7.90 -3.73
C VAL A 133 11.76 -7.15 -2.63
N VAL A 134 11.07 -6.66 -1.60
CA VAL A 134 11.72 -6.00 -0.45
C VAL A 134 12.74 -6.92 0.23
N VAL A 135 12.37 -8.18 0.48
CA VAL A 135 13.27 -9.17 1.10
C VAL A 135 14.49 -9.43 0.21
N LEU A 136 14.27 -9.67 -1.09
CA LEU A 136 15.33 -10.00 -2.04
C LEU A 136 16.29 -8.82 -2.25
N VAL A 137 15.78 -7.60 -2.36
CA VAL A 137 16.59 -6.37 -2.44
C VAL A 137 17.40 -6.20 -1.17
N SER A 138 16.79 -6.39 0.01
CA SER A 138 17.50 -6.28 1.29
C SER A 138 18.64 -7.28 1.41
N ILE A 139 18.43 -8.53 0.95
CA ILE A 139 19.48 -9.54 0.89
C ILE A 139 20.61 -9.14 -0.07
N LEU A 140 20.27 -8.62 -1.25
CA LEU A 140 21.27 -8.17 -2.23
C LEU A 140 22.14 -7.03 -1.67
N VAL A 141 21.52 -6.08 -0.97
CA VAL A 141 22.21 -4.95 -0.32
C VAL A 141 23.12 -5.45 0.79
N ALA A 142 22.63 -6.33 1.67
CA ALA A 142 23.43 -6.89 2.76
C ALA A 142 24.67 -7.66 2.26
N ARG A 143 24.52 -8.41 1.17
CA ARG A 143 25.64 -9.12 0.51
C ARG A 143 26.67 -8.17 -0.07
N LYS A 144 26.23 -7.10 -0.73
CA LYS A 144 27.14 -6.06 -1.26
C LYS A 144 27.93 -5.36 -0.15
N SER A 145 27.37 -5.28 1.05
CA SER A 145 28.04 -4.73 2.24
C SER A 145 28.90 -5.74 3.01
N GLY A 146 29.16 -6.94 2.47
CA GLY A 146 30.05 -7.95 3.06
C GLY A 146 29.39 -8.92 4.03
N SER A 147 28.06 -8.92 4.16
CA SER A 147 27.32 -9.85 5.02
C SER A 147 26.87 -11.09 4.25
N ASP A 148 27.79 -12.04 4.03
CA ASP A 148 27.53 -13.26 3.24
C ASP A 148 26.49 -14.20 3.86
N LYS A 149 26.23 -14.09 5.17
CA LYS A 149 25.30 -14.95 5.91
C LYS A 149 23.87 -14.40 6.00
N PHE A 150 23.57 -13.27 5.36
CA PHE A 150 22.24 -12.68 5.43
C PHE A 150 21.21 -13.45 4.58
N THR A 151 20.33 -14.22 5.22
CA THR A 151 19.37 -15.13 4.56
C THR A 151 17.92 -14.64 4.58
N GLY A 152 17.63 -13.47 5.15
CA GLY A 152 16.27 -12.96 5.28
C GLY A 152 16.15 -11.79 6.25
N LEU A 153 14.93 -11.28 6.42
CA LEU A 153 14.61 -10.21 7.36
C LEU A 153 14.11 -10.78 8.69
N THR A 154 14.49 -10.14 9.79
CA THR A 154 13.88 -10.40 11.11
C THR A 154 12.90 -9.28 11.40
N LEU A 155 11.63 -9.64 11.64
CA LEU A 155 10.58 -8.74 12.05
C LEU A 155 10.68 -8.46 13.54
N GLU A 156 10.22 -7.29 13.96
CA GLU A 156 10.21 -6.91 15.37
C GLU A 156 9.12 -7.66 16.14
N PRO A 157 9.30 -7.88 17.46
CA PRO A 157 8.30 -8.55 18.29
C PRO A 157 6.89 -7.94 18.20
N ALA A 158 6.81 -6.64 17.94
CA ALA A 158 5.53 -5.95 17.86
C ALA A 158 4.79 -6.13 16.53
N ASN A 159 5.49 -6.51 15.44
CA ASN A 159 4.84 -6.94 14.18
C ASN A 159 3.83 -8.08 14.41
N ARG A 160 3.90 -8.78 15.57
CA ARG A 160 2.90 -9.78 15.95
C ARG A 160 1.50 -9.19 16.05
N VAL A 161 1.34 -7.91 16.38
CA VAL A 161 0.02 -7.28 16.46
C VAL A 161 -0.61 -7.24 15.07
N GLU A 162 0.08 -6.69 14.08
CA GLU A 162 -0.34 -6.62 12.68
C GLU A 162 -0.59 -8.02 12.11
N LEU A 163 0.31 -8.97 12.38
CA LEU A 163 0.14 -10.37 11.97
C LEU A 163 -1.09 -11.03 12.62
N GLY A 164 -1.41 -10.69 13.87
CA GLY A 164 -2.61 -11.16 14.55
C GLY A 164 -3.88 -10.61 13.92
N PHE A 165 -3.91 -9.30 13.65
CA PHE A 165 -5.01 -8.65 12.93
C PHE A 165 -5.22 -9.28 11.55
N LEU A 166 -4.12 -9.49 10.80
CA LEU A 166 -4.14 -10.10 9.49
C LEU A 166 -4.54 -11.59 9.54
N SER A 167 -4.12 -12.33 10.57
CA SER A 167 -4.50 -13.75 10.74
C SER A 167 -6.01 -13.90 10.93
N ILE A 168 -6.59 -13.08 11.81
CA ILE A 168 -8.03 -13.13 12.13
C ILE A 168 -8.85 -12.68 10.92
N ALA A 169 -8.48 -11.55 10.30
CA ALA A 169 -9.11 -11.10 9.05
C ALA A 169 -8.94 -12.11 7.91
N GLY A 170 -7.78 -12.76 7.82
CA GLY A 170 -7.47 -13.83 6.86
C GLY A 170 -8.43 -15.01 6.96
N VAL A 171 -8.74 -15.46 8.19
CA VAL A 171 -9.71 -16.52 8.42
C VAL A 171 -11.15 -16.05 8.13
N ILE A 172 -11.52 -14.85 8.59
CA ILE A 172 -12.85 -14.28 8.36
C ILE A 172 -13.14 -14.12 6.86
N ALA A 173 -12.13 -13.78 6.05
CA ALA A 173 -12.30 -13.58 4.60
C ALA A 173 -12.78 -14.84 3.86
N PHE A 174 -12.63 -16.05 4.42
CA PHE A 174 -13.22 -17.27 3.82
C PHE A 174 -14.75 -17.30 3.84
N VAL A 175 -15.41 -16.45 4.63
CA VAL A 175 -16.87 -16.27 4.58
C VAL A 175 -17.32 -15.80 3.19
N ILE A 176 -16.50 -15.00 2.50
CA ILE A 176 -16.83 -14.45 1.16
C ILE A 176 -16.98 -15.57 0.12
N PRO A 177 -15.98 -16.44 -0.13
CA PRO A 177 -16.12 -17.50 -1.12
C PRO A 177 -17.16 -18.56 -0.71
N VAL A 178 -17.39 -18.79 0.58
CA VAL A 178 -18.44 -19.70 1.07
C VAL A 178 -19.84 -19.16 0.78
N SER A 179 -20.03 -17.85 0.94
CA SER A 179 -21.34 -17.20 0.75
C SER A 179 -21.58 -16.72 -0.68
N GLY A 180 -20.54 -16.59 -1.51
CA GLY A 180 -20.62 -16.05 -2.87
C GLY A 180 -20.85 -14.53 -2.91
N GLN A 181 -20.68 -13.82 -1.79
CA GLN A 181 -21.01 -12.40 -1.71
C GLN A 181 -20.17 -11.64 -0.68
N ILE A 182 -20.03 -10.32 -0.88
CA ILE A 182 -19.48 -9.40 0.13
C ILE A 182 -20.66 -8.64 0.74
N HIS A 183 -21.18 -9.16 1.86
CA HIS A 183 -22.33 -8.58 2.55
C HIS A 183 -21.95 -7.37 3.42
N LEU A 184 -22.83 -6.37 3.53
CA LEU A 184 -22.62 -5.17 4.34
C LEU A 184 -22.29 -5.48 5.80
N GLY A 185 -22.96 -6.47 6.39
CA GLY A 185 -22.67 -6.90 7.76
C GLY A 185 -21.23 -7.40 7.95
N LEU A 186 -20.69 -8.16 6.99
CA LEU A 186 -19.28 -8.55 7.00
C LEU A 186 -18.39 -7.33 6.80
N GLY A 187 -18.78 -6.41 5.91
CA GLY A 187 -18.02 -5.20 5.67
C GLY A 187 -17.90 -4.31 6.91
N LEU A 188 -19.01 -4.07 7.61
CA LEU A 188 -19.04 -3.34 8.88
C LEU A 188 -18.19 -4.04 9.96
N ALA A 189 -18.20 -5.38 10.02
CA ALA A 189 -17.35 -6.12 10.94
C ALA A 189 -15.85 -5.93 10.63
N LEU A 190 -15.45 -5.97 9.35
CA LEU A 190 -14.08 -5.70 8.93
C LEU A 190 -13.65 -4.25 9.19
N LEU A 191 -14.56 -3.29 9.01
CA LEU A 191 -14.32 -1.88 9.34
C LEU A 191 -14.15 -1.68 10.85
N ALA A 192 -14.98 -2.33 11.67
CA ALA A 192 -14.83 -2.29 13.13
C ALA A 192 -13.49 -2.94 13.56
N TRP A 193 -13.10 -4.04 12.93
CA TRP A 193 -11.80 -4.69 13.15
C TRP A 193 -10.63 -3.78 12.77
N PHE A 194 -10.72 -3.07 11.65
CA PHE A 194 -9.72 -2.08 11.25
C PHE A 194 -9.71 -0.85 12.18
N GLY A 195 -10.87 -0.38 12.64
CA GLY A 195 -10.96 0.67 13.65
C GLY A 195 -10.27 0.28 14.96
N PHE A 196 -10.43 -0.98 15.38
CA PHE A 196 -9.71 -1.54 16.52
C PHE A 196 -8.19 -1.62 16.27
N TYR A 197 -7.77 -1.98 15.05
CA TYR A 197 -6.36 -1.91 14.65
C TYR A 197 -5.79 -0.49 14.77
N LEU A 198 -6.49 0.52 14.24
CA LEU A 198 -6.06 1.92 14.36
C LEU A 198 -5.99 2.38 15.82
N TYR A 199 -6.94 1.95 16.66
CA TYR A 199 -6.90 2.21 18.09
C TYR A 199 -5.65 1.61 18.73
N LYS A 200 -5.29 0.36 18.40
CA LYS A 200 -4.09 -0.30 18.94
C LYS A 200 -2.79 0.35 18.47
N VAL A 201 -2.66 0.65 17.18
CA VAL A 201 -1.45 1.29 16.61
C VAL A 201 -1.29 2.72 17.11
N SER A 202 -2.39 3.45 17.28
CA SER A 202 -2.34 4.81 17.81
C SER A 202 -1.85 4.90 19.26
N HIS A 203 -1.84 3.79 20.00
CA HIS A 203 -1.30 3.69 21.37
C HIS A 203 0.08 3.00 21.45
N GLY A 204 0.73 2.75 20.30
CA GLY A 204 2.10 2.22 20.24
C GLY A 204 3.20 3.26 20.52
N SER A 205 4.46 2.82 20.58
CA SER A 205 5.63 3.70 20.73
C SER A 205 5.87 4.55 19.47
N VAL A 206 6.33 5.80 19.63
CA VAL A 206 6.71 6.71 18.52
C VAL A 206 8.19 6.47 18.23
N GLU A 207 8.60 6.24 16.96
CA GLU A 207 9.96 6.59 16.54
C GLU A 207 9.91 7.87 15.68
N GLU A 208 10.98 8.65 15.72
CA GLU A 208 11.07 9.88 14.94
C GLU A 208 11.15 9.59 13.43
N PRO A 209 10.48 10.39 12.59
CA PRO A 209 10.49 10.19 11.14
C PRO A 209 11.84 10.57 10.52
N ASP A 210 12.57 9.60 9.98
CA ASP A 210 13.73 9.87 9.11
C ASP A 210 13.26 10.20 7.68
N LEU A 211 13.06 11.49 7.42
CA LEU A 211 12.58 11.97 6.14
C LEU A 211 13.68 11.90 5.06
N ILE A 212 13.28 11.53 3.84
CA ILE A 212 14.22 11.41 2.72
C ILE A 212 13.76 12.24 1.52
N GLY A 213 14.72 12.84 0.82
CA GLY A 213 14.50 13.48 -0.47
C GLY A 213 13.50 14.64 -0.39
N THR A 214 12.39 14.54 -1.11
CA THR A 214 11.36 15.60 -1.15
C THR A 214 10.67 15.76 0.19
N ALA A 215 10.40 14.67 0.91
CA ALA A 215 9.83 14.74 2.25
C ALA A 215 10.78 15.46 3.22
N ALA A 216 12.08 15.18 3.15
CA ALA A 216 13.10 15.89 3.94
C ALA A 216 13.14 17.39 3.60
N ALA A 217 13.11 17.71 2.31
CA ALA A 217 13.10 19.09 1.84
C ALA A 217 11.84 19.85 2.29
N LEU A 218 10.70 19.17 2.46
CA LEU A 218 9.49 19.72 3.06
C LEU A 218 9.63 19.86 4.59
N GLY A 219 10.20 18.85 5.26
CA GLY A 219 10.45 18.85 6.70
C GLY A 219 11.34 19.99 7.17
N ASP A 220 12.34 20.35 6.37
CA ASP A 220 13.28 21.46 6.61
C ASP A 220 12.65 22.86 6.50
N LEU A 221 11.37 22.98 6.14
CA LEU A 221 10.67 24.27 6.11
C LEU A 221 10.29 24.72 7.52
N ALA A 222 10.26 26.04 7.73
CA ALA A 222 9.71 26.61 8.97
C ALA A 222 8.25 26.20 9.15
N ASP A 223 7.83 25.94 10.40
CA ASP A 223 6.58 25.26 10.75
C ASP A 223 5.34 25.75 9.99
N GLY A 224 5.11 27.07 9.94
CA GLY A 224 3.95 27.63 9.23
C GLY A 224 3.97 27.36 7.72
N ARG A 225 5.15 27.41 7.10
CA ARG A 225 5.33 27.11 5.66
C ARG A 225 5.25 25.61 5.39
N ARG A 226 5.81 24.79 6.28
CA ARG A 226 5.74 23.32 6.20
C ARG A 226 4.29 22.86 6.25
N ARG A 227 3.53 23.28 7.26
CA ARG A 227 2.11 22.93 7.41
C ARG A 227 1.28 23.38 6.23
N ALA A 228 1.46 24.62 5.76
CA ALA A 228 0.77 25.13 4.58
C ALA A 228 1.10 24.31 3.30
N ALA A 229 2.38 23.95 3.11
CA ALA A 229 2.81 23.13 1.98
C ALA A 229 2.23 21.70 2.06
N VAL A 230 2.28 21.06 3.23
CA VAL A 230 1.72 19.72 3.47
C VAL A 230 0.21 19.71 3.23
N ILE A 231 -0.54 20.66 3.80
CA ILE A 231 -1.99 20.79 3.58
C ILE A 231 -2.30 21.03 2.11
N GLY A 232 -1.55 21.94 1.46
CA GLY A 232 -1.70 22.21 0.03
C GLY A 232 -1.45 20.97 -0.82
N LEU A 233 -0.41 20.19 -0.52
CA LEU A 233 -0.12 18.94 -1.20
C LEU A 233 -1.22 17.90 -1.00
N PHE A 234 -1.77 17.74 0.22
CA PHE A 234 -2.91 16.85 0.46
C PHE A 234 -4.14 17.26 -0.36
N LEU A 235 -4.50 18.54 -0.36
CA LEU A 235 -5.66 19.03 -1.11
C LEU A 235 -5.48 18.88 -2.62
N VAL A 236 -4.30 19.22 -3.14
CA VAL A 236 -3.99 19.10 -4.58
C VAL A 236 -3.96 17.65 -5.01
N SER A 237 -3.24 16.78 -4.29
CA SER A 237 -3.16 15.35 -4.63
C SER A 237 -4.52 14.65 -4.52
N GLY A 238 -5.26 14.88 -3.44
CA GLY A 238 -6.62 14.36 -3.28
C GLY A 238 -7.56 14.85 -4.39
N GLY A 239 -7.49 16.14 -4.73
CA GLY A 239 -8.26 16.72 -5.84
C GLY A 239 -7.93 16.07 -7.19
N ILE A 240 -6.65 15.85 -7.49
CA ILE A 240 -6.20 15.17 -8.72
C ILE A 240 -6.68 13.72 -8.75
N ILE A 241 -6.54 12.98 -7.65
CA ILE A 241 -6.98 11.59 -7.54
C ILE A 241 -8.49 11.50 -7.81
N LEU A 242 -9.31 12.32 -7.16
CA LEU A 242 -10.76 12.34 -7.38
C LEU A 242 -11.13 12.73 -8.82
N LEU A 243 -10.40 13.69 -9.40
CA LEU A 243 -10.60 14.14 -10.78
C LEU A 243 -10.26 13.04 -11.80
N CYS A 244 -9.25 12.23 -11.51
CA CYS A 244 -8.67 11.25 -12.43
C CYS A 244 -9.14 9.81 -12.21
N ALA A 245 -9.65 9.43 -11.03
CA ALA A 245 -9.98 8.04 -10.70
C ALA A 245 -11.03 7.44 -11.65
N LYS A 246 -12.15 8.14 -11.84
CA LYS A 246 -13.20 7.72 -12.79
C LYS A 246 -12.66 7.60 -14.23
N PRO A 247 -12.10 8.64 -14.85
CA PRO A 247 -11.65 8.52 -16.23
C PRO A 247 -10.49 7.53 -16.38
N PHE A 248 -9.63 7.35 -15.36
CA PHE A 248 -8.64 6.28 -15.36
C PHE A 248 -9.30 4.90 -15.43
N ALA A 249 -10.25 4.62 -14.53
CA ALA A 249 -10.97 3.35 -14.46
C ALA A 249 -11.77 3.05 -15.74
N ASP A 250 -12.55 4.02 -16.24
CA ASP A 250 -13.34 3.86 -17.46
C ASP A 250 -12.44 3.59 -18.69
N ASN A 251 -11.34 4.35 -18.82
CA ASN A 251 -10.42 4.18 -19.95
C ASN A 251 -9.56 2.91 -19.82
N LEU A 252 -9.33 2.38 -18.62
CA LEU A 252 -8.70 1.08 -18.42
C LEU A 252 -9.53 -0.05 -19.03
N VAL A 253 -10.84 -0.03 -18.76
CA VAL A 253 -11.80 -1.02 -19.29
C VAL A 253 -11.97 -0.85 -20.81
N ALA A 254 -12.09 0.39 -21.27
CA ALA A 254 -12.23 0.70 -22.70
C ALA A 254 -10.96 0.34 -23.50
N ALA A 255 -9.76 0.64 -22.97
CA ALA A 255 -8.49 0.29 -23.60
C ALA A 255 -8.31 -1.23 -23.72
N GLY A 256 -8.74 -2.01 -22.72
CA GLY A 256 -8.77 -3.47 -22.83
C GLY A 256 -9.62 -3.94 -24.01
N THR A 257 -10.77 -3.31 -24.22
CA THR A 257 -11.67 -3.62 -25.35
C THR A 257 -11.02 -3.28 -26.68
N GLU A 258 -10.42 -2.09 -26.80
CA GLU A 258 -9.76 -1.62 -28.03
C GLU A 258 -8.54 -2.47 -28.39
N LEU A 259 -7.74 -2.87 -27.40
CA LEU A 259 -6.52 -3.65 -27.59
C LEU A 259 -6.77 -5.17 -27.68
N GLY A 260 -8.01 -5.64 -27.51
CA GLY A 260 -8.32 -7.06 -27.42
C GLY A 260 -7.71 -7.75 -26.19
N ILE A 261 -7.35 -6.99 -25.15
CA ILE A 261 -6.79 -7.50 -23.90
C ILE A 261 -7.94 -7.74 -22.91
N ASN A 262 -7.87 -8.86 -22.16
CA ASN A 262 -8.89 -9.15 -21.17
C ASN A 262 -8.96 -8.02 -20.12
N ARG A 263 -10.12 -7.36 -20.04
CA ARG A 263 -10.42 -6.26 -19.12
C ARG A 263 -10.11 -6.63 -17.66
N PHE A 264 -10.38 -7.87 -17.27
CA PHE A 264 -10.05 -8.37 -15.94
C PHE A 264 -8.56 -8.35 -15.66
N LEU A 265 -7.68 -8.62 -16.64
CA LEU A 265 -6.23 -8.54 -16.42
C LEU A 265 -5.79 -7.10 -16.17
N LEU A 266 -6.37 -6.13 -16.88
CA LEU A 266 -6.05 -4.73 -16.68
C LEU A 266 -6.55 -4.23 -15.32
N VAL A 267 -7.80 -4.54 -14.97
CA VAL A 267 -8.40 -4.16 -13.67
C VAL A 267 -7.70 -4.85 -12.50
N GLN A 268 -7.36 -6.13 -12.62
CA GLN A 268 -6.76 -6.91 -11.54
C GLN A 268 -5.27 -6.65 -11.36
N TRP A 269 -4.54 -6.28 -12.42
CA TRP A 269 -3.07 -6.17 -12.33
C TRP A 269 -2.56 -4.78 -12.65
N LEU A 270 -3.05 -4.13 -13.70
CA LEU A 270 -2.52 -2.83 -14.12
C LEU A 270 -3.01 -1.69 -13.23
N ALA A 271 -4.30 -1.68 -12.85
CA ALA A 271 -4.83 -0.68 -11.94
C ALA A 271 -4.10 -0.69 -10.58
N PRO A 272 -4.04 -1.83 -9.85
CA PRO A 272 -3.31 -1.92 -8.60
C PRO A 272 -1.81 -1.60 -8.74
N LEU A 273 -1.18 -2.03 -9.83
CA LEU A 273 0.23 -1.72 -10.03
C LEU A 273 0.47 -0.22 -10.16
N ALA A 274 -0.45 0.52 -10.79
CA ALA A 274 -0.36 1.97 -10.90
C ALA A 274 -0.70 2.68 -9.58
N SER A 275 -1.80 2.33 -8.92
CA SER A 275 -2.24 2.94 -7.66
C SER A 275 -1.28 2.67 -6.50
N GLU A 276 -0.64 1.50 -6.46
CA GLU A 276 0.28 1.07 -5.40
C GLU A 276 1.76 1.34 -5.71
N ALA A 277 2.08 1.82 -6.93
CA ALA A 277 3.47 2.07 -7.35
C ALA A 277 4.28 2.91 -6.35
N PRO A 278 3.76 4.03 -5.78
CA PRO A 278 4.53 4.81 -4.81
C PRO A 278 4.86 4.03 -3.55
N GLU A 279 3.93 3.25 -3.01
CA GLU A 279 4.16 2.41 -1.84
C GLU A 279 5.28 1.39 -2.11
N PHE A 280 5.21 0.69 -3.26
CA PHE A 280 6.26 -0.25 -3.65
C PHE A 280 7.61 0.42 -3.83
N ILE A 281 7.65 1.58 -4.49
CA ILE A 281 8.89 2.30 -4.77
C ILE A 281 9.52 2.79 -3.47
N ILE A 282 8.74 3.33 -2.53
CA ILE A 282 9.23 3.78 -1.23
C ILE A 282 9.78 2.59 -0.42
N ALA A 283 9.06 1.47 -0.37
CA ALA A 283 9.51 0.27 0.32
C ALA A 283 10.82 -0.28 -0.28
N ILE A 284 10.97 -0.25 -1.61
CA ILE A 284 12.21 -0.64 -2.29
C ILE A 284 13.34 0.35 -1.96
N ILE A 285 13.09 1.66 -1.98
CA ILE A 285 14.09 2.68 -1.61
C ILE A 285 14.59 2.42 -0.19
N PHE A 286 13.71 2.11 0.76
CA PHE A 286 14.11 1.71 2.10
C PHE A 286 14.95 0.42 2.06
N ALA A 287 14.46 -0.66 1.44
CA ALA A 287 15.24 -1.89 1.30
C ALA A 287 16.67 -1.66 0.75
N THR A 288 16.82 -0.80 -0.28
CA THR A 288 18.13 -0.46 -0.86
C THR A 288 19.09 0.27 0.08
N ARG A 289 18.57 0.91 1.13
CA ARG A 289 19.34 1.64 2.15
C ARG A 289 19.67 0.80 3.39
N GLY A 290 19.50 -0.53 3.30
CA GLY A 290 19.59 -1.43 4.46
C GLY A 290 18.37 -1.35 5.37
N LYS A 291 17.30 -0.68 4.91
CA LYS A 291 16.10 -0.37 5.67
C LYS A 291 14.98 -1.43 5.50
N GLY A 292 15.38 -2.69 5.34
CA GLY A 292 14.50 -3.79 4.92
C GLY A 292 13.41 -4.17 5.92
N THR A 293 13.73 -4.24 7.21
CA THR A 293 12.76 -4.61 8.26
C THR A 293 11.64 -3.57 8.38
N ALA A 294 11.96 -2.28 8.36
CA ALA A 294 10.95 -1.22 8.36
C ALA A 294 10.10 -1.27 7.09
N ALA A 295 10.73 -1.44 5.92
CA ALA A 295 10.02 -1.55 4.64
C ALA A 295 8.98 -2.67 4.63
N ILE A 296 9.36 -3.88 5.07
CA ILE A 296 8.41 -5.00 5.09
C ILE A 296 7.31 -4.79 6.14
N ALA A 297 7.62 -4.15 7.25
CA ALA A 297 6.65 -3.84 8.29
C ALA A 297 5.58 -2.85 7.80
N THR A 298 5.97 -1.84 7.02
CA THR A 298 5.04 -0.94 6.31
C THR A 298 4.13 -1.72 5.36
N LEU A 299 4.69 -2.63 4.54
CA LEU A 299 3.88 -3.44 3.62
C LEU A 299 2.96 -4.44 4.34
N ILE A 300 3.32 -4.90 5.55
CA ILE A 300 2.43 -5.73 6.39
C ILE A 300 1.25 -4.90 6.90
N SER A 301 1.51 -3.66 7.36
CA SER A 301 0.47 -2.72 7.77
C SER A 301 -0.49 -2.39 6.61
N SER A 302 0.05 -2.11 5.42
CA SER A 302 -0.77 -1.88 4.21
C SER A 302 -1.61 -3.11 3.87
N LYS A 303 -1.08 -4.32 4.04
CA LYS A 303 -1.85 -5.55 3.83
C LYS A 303 -3.00 -5.69 4.83
N VAL A 304 -2.81 -5.34 6.11
CA VAL A 304 -3.91 -5.30 7.08
C VAL A 304 -5.00 -4.36 6.59
N ASN A 305 -4.62 -3.16 6.15
CA ASN A 305 -5.54 -2.16 5.62
C ASN A 305 -6.32 -2.66 4.39
N GLN A 306 -5.63 -3.13 3.35
CA GLN A 306 -6.25 -3.65 2.11
C GLN A 306 -7.09 -4.92 2.32
N TRP A 307 -6.79 -5.72 3.35
CA TRP A 307 -7.54 -6.95 3.65
C TRP A 307 -8.69 -6.74 4.65
N THR A 308 -8.88 -5.50 5.15
CA THR A 308 -9.95 -5.17 6.09
C THR A 308 -10.75 -3.96 5.63
N LEU A 309 -10.15 -2.76 5.66
CA LEU A 309 -10.81 -1.51 5.30
C LEU A 309 -11.30 -1.50 3.85
N LEU A 310 -10.45 -1.92 2.90
CA LEU A 310 -10.83 -1.96 1.48
C LEU A 310 -12.03 -2.86 1.26
N ILE A 311 -11.93 -4.14 1.66
CA ILE A 311 -13.03 -5.10 1.56
C ILE A 311 -14.29 -4.59 2.28
N GLY A 312 -14.10 -4.01 3.47
CA GLY A 312 -15.20 -3.54 4.30
C GLY A 312 -15.95 -2.32 3.76
N SER A 313 -15.28 -1.51 2.94
CA SER A 313 -15.86 -0.31 2.33
C SER A 313 -16.56 -0.57 0.99
N LEU A 314 -16.26 -1.68 0.29
CA LEU A 314 -16.95 -2.06 -0.96
C LEU A 314 -18.48 -2.13 -0.82
N PRO A 315 -19.08 -2.87 0.14
CA PRO A 315 -20.54 -2.93 0.26
C PRO A 315 -21.18 -1.60 0.63
N ILE A 316 -20.45 -0.71 1.30
CA ILE A 316 -20.93 0.65 1.58
C ILE A 316 -21.00 1.45 0.29
N ALA A 317 -19.93 1.45 -0.51
CA ALA A 317 -19.90 2.14 -1.80
C ALA A 317 -20.98 1.59 -2.74
N HIS A 318 -21.15 0.27 -2.82
CA HIS A 318 -22.21 -0.37 -3.60
C HIS A 318 -23.61 0.09 -3.19
N LEU A 319 -23.90 0.13 -1.88
CA LEU A 319 -25.17 0.62 -1.36
C LEU A 319 -25.40 2.11 -1.70
N LEU A 320 -24.38 2.95 -1.50
CA LEU A 320 -24.45 4.38 -1.86
C LEU A 320 -24.64 4.61 -3.36
N GLY A 321 -24.17 3.66 -4.19
CA GLY A 321 -24.36 3.63 -5.63
C GLY A 321 -25.75 3.21 -6.11
N GLY A 322 -26.68 2.91 -5.20
CA GLY A 322 -28.03 2.43 -5.50
C GLY A 322 -28.18 0.90 -5.45
N GLY A 323 -27.15 0.19 -5.02
CA GLY A 323 -27.13 -1.27 -4.91
C GLY A 323 -27.82 -1.82 -3.67
N GLY A 324 -27.81 -3.15 -3.53
CA GLY A 324 -28.34 -3.84 -2.37
C GLY A 324 -27.35 -3.89 -1.19
N PHE A 325 -27.67 -4.70 -0.18
CA PHE A 325 -26.78 -4.90 0.98
C PHE A 325 -25.59 -5.83 0.72
N ALA A 326 -25.39 -6.32 -0.51
CA ALA A 326 -24.32 -7.26 -0.83
C ALA A 326 -23.85 -7.15 -2.28
N LEU A 327 -22.52 -7.21 -2.46
CA LEU A 327 -21.92 -7.44 -3.78
C LEU A 327 -21.97 -8.93 -4.10
N GLN A 328 -22.69 -9.30 -5.15
CA GLN A 328 -22.79 -10.69 -5.61
C GLN A 328 -21.60 -11.05 -6.49
N LEU A 329 -20.84 -12.06 -6.10
CA LEU A 329 -19.66 -12.50 -6.82
C LEU A 329 -20.03 -13.61 -7.81
N ASP A 330 -19.51 -13.51 -9.03
CA ASP A 330 -19.59 -14.63 -9.96
C ASP A 330 -18.65 -15.77 -9.52
N PRO A 331 -18.79 -16.99 -10.09
CA PRO A 331 -17.92 -18.12 -9.73
C PRO A 331 -16.43 -17.81 -9.87
N ARG A 332 -16.04 -16.98 -10.86
CA ARG A 332 -14.65 -16.59 -11.06
C ARG A 332 -14.16 -15.73 -9.90
N GLN A 333 -14.89 -14.70 -9.48
CA GLN A 333 -14.49 -13.84 -8.38
C GLN A 333 -14.51 -14.58 -7.04
N VAL A 334 -15.42 -15.54 -6.85
CA VAL A 334 -15.36 -16.48 -5.71
C VAL A 334 -14.02 -17.23 -5.68
N GLU A 335 -13.58 -17.77 -6.83
CA GLU A 335 -12.28 -18.45 -6.96
C GLU A 335 -11.10 -17.49 -6.71
N GLU A 336 -11.14 -16.26 -7.23
CA GLU A 336 -10.07 -15.25 -7.05
C GLU A 336 -9.97 -14.80 -5.58
N VAL A 337 -11.09 -14.66 -4.87
CA VAL A 337 -11.10 -14.36 -3.44
C VAL A 337 -10.56 -15.53 -2.64
N LEU A 338 -10.97 -16.78 -2.96
CA LEU A 338 -10.43 -17.98 -2.32
C LEU A 338 -8.92 -18.09 -2.51
N LEU A 339 -8.44 -17.82 -3.71
CA LEU A 339 -7.01 -17.81 -4.05
C LEU A 339 -6.26 -16.75 -3.23
N THR A 340 -6.86 -15.57 -3.08
CA THR A 340 -6.26 -14.48 -2.30
C THR A 340 -6.26 -14.77 -0.80
N ALA A 341 -7.33 -15.37 -0.26
CA ALA A 341 -7.43 -15.76 1.13
C ALA A 341 -6.41 -16.86 1.48
N THR A 342 -6.29 -17.88 0.63
CA THR A 342 -5.29 -18.96 0.81
C THR A 342 -3.85 -18.45 0.69
N GLN A 343 -3.55 -17.54 -0.26
CA GLN A 343 -2.25 -16.88 -0.34
C GLN A 343 -1.96 -16.04 0.91
N THR A 344 -2.95 -15.30 1.41
CA THR A 344 -2.82 -14.48 2.63
C THR A 344 -2.50 -15.35 3.84
N MET A 345 -3.22 -16.46 4.02
CA MET A 345 -2.94 -17.41 5.11
C MET A 345 -1.56 -18.06 4.98
N MET A 346 -1.14 -18.42 3.76
CA MET A 346 0.22 -18.91 3.53
C MET A 346 1.27 -17.86 3.89
N GLY A 347 1.12 -16.63 3.42
CA GLY A 347 2.06 -15.54 3.69
C GLY A 347 2.24 -15.29 5.19
N VAL A 348 1.13 -15.20 5.93
CA VAL A 348 1.13 -15.09 7.40
C VAL A 348 1.83 -16.29 8.06
N ALA A 349 1.51 -17.52 7.65
CA ALA A 349 2.10 -18.72 8.23
C ALA A 349 3.62 -18.80 8.02
N LEU A 350 4.11 -18.32 6.87
CA LEU A 350 5.55 -18.30 6.54
C LEU A 350 6.36 -17.33 7.41
N ILE A 351 5.75 -16.26 7.93
CA ILE A 351 6.43 -15.24 8.74
C ILE A 351 6.00 -15.24 10.21
N LEU A 352 5.23 -16.25 10.65
CA LEU A 352 4.68 -16.36 12.01
C LEU A 352 5.77 -16.39 13.11
N ALA A 353 6.95 -16.87 12.76
CA ALA A 353 8.15 -16.87 13.60
C ALA A 353 8.89 -15.50 13.63
N LEU A 354 8.31 -14.44 13.04
CA LEU A 354 8.91 -13.12 12.86
C LEU A 354 10.22 -13.15 12.06
N ARG A 355 10.32 -14.09 11.11
CA ARG A 355 11.47 -14.21 10.22
C ARG A 355 11.01 -14.46 8.81
N PHE A 356 11.43 -13.59 7.90
CA PHE A 356 11.13 -13.69 6.49
C PHE A 356 12.36 -14.13 5.70
N HIS A 357 12.51 -15.44 5.58
CA HIS A 357 13.63 -16.06 4.89
C HIS A 357 13.51 -15.92 3.37
N ARG A 358 14.66 -15.92 2.68
CA ARG A 358 14.76 -15.93 1.21
C ARG A 358 13.89 -17.01 0.57
N ALA A 359 13.88 -18.22 1.15
CA ALA A 359 13.09 -19.34 0.62
C ALA A 359 11.59 -19.00 0.62
N ALA A 360 11.07 -18.46 1.73
CA ALA A 360 9.67 -18.03 1.81
C ALA A 360 9.35 -16.92 0.80
N ALA A 361 10.26 -15.95 0.62
CA ALA A 361 10.10 -14.87 -0.36
C ALA A 361 10.08 -15.43 -1.80
N CYS A 362 11.00 -16.32 -2.15
CA CYS A 362 11.02 -16.98 -3.45
C CYS A 362 9.79 -17.86 -3.68
N THR A 363 9.29 -18.57 -2.66
CA THR A 363 8.06 -19.36 -2.76
C THR A 363 6.85 -18.48 -3.04
N LEU A 364 6.68 -17.37 -2.29
CA LEU A 364 5.60 -16.40 -2.50
C LEU A 364 5.65 -15.81 -3.92
N LEU A 365 6.84 -15.35 -4.35
CA LEU A 365 7.02 -14.77 -5.67
C LEU A 365 6.82 -15.79 -6.79
N GLY A 366 7.36 -17.00 -6.63
CA GLY A 366 7.24 -18.07 -7.61
C GLY A 366 5.79 -18.48 -7.83
N LEU A 367 5.04 -18.72 -6.74
CA LEU A 367 3.61 -19.06 -6.83
C LEU A 367 2.77 -17.89 -7.37
N PHE A 368 3.13 -16.65 -7.04
CA PHE A 368 2.51 -15.46 -7.61
C PHE A 368 2.73 -15.35 -9.12
N VAL A 369 3.94 -15.61 -9.62
CA VAL A 369 4.25 -15.57 -11.06
C VAL A 369 3.57 -16.72 -11.81
N VAL A 370 3.56 -17.93 -11.22
CA VAL A 370 2.90 -19.12 -11.80
C VAL A 370 1.39 -18.93 -12.00
N GLN A 371 0.75 -18.01 -11.28
CA GLN A 371 -0.69 -17.77 -11.43
C GLN A 371 -1.07 -17.08 -12.75
N PHE A 372 -0.20 -16.26 -13.35
CA PHE A 372 -0.51 -15.49 -14.56
C PHE A 372 -0.88 -16.35 -15.78
N PRO A 373 -0.18 -17.46 -16.09
CA PRO A 373 -0.58 -18.35 -17.17
C PRO A 373 -1.80 -19.24 -16.85
N ILE A 374 -2.34 -19.19 -15.63
CA ILE A 374 -3.45 -20.05 -15.20
C ILE A 374 -4.80 -19.36 -15.44
N PHE A 375 -5.47 -19.75 -16.53
CA PHE A 375 -6.78 -19.18 -16.89
C PHE A 375 -7.98 -20.08 -16.51
N SER A 376 -7.75 -21.36 -16.24
CA SER A 376 -8.81 -22.33 -15.94
C SER A 376 -9.19 -22.34 -14.45
N THR A 377 -10.47 -22.60 -14.17
CA THR A 377 -10.98 -22.82 -12.81
C THR A 377 -10.21 -23.92 -12.08
N GLN A 378 -10.00 -25.07 -12.74
CA GLN A 378 -9.24 -26.17 -12.15
C GLN A 378 -7.83 -25.74 -11.77
N GLY A 379 -7.15 -24.97 -12.62
CA GLY A 379 -5.81 -24.47 -12.32
C GLY A 379 -5.80 -23.50 -11.14
N ARG A 380 -6.77 -22.59 -11.04
CA ARG A 380 -6.90 -21.68 -9.87
C ARG A 380 -7.13 -22.46 -8.59
N LEU A 381 -8.04 -23.45 -8.60
CA LEU A 381 -8.32 -24.29 -7.43
C LEU A 381 -7.13 -25.17 -7.03
N LEU A 382 -6.36 -25.69 -8.00
CA LEU A 382 -5.11 -26.39 -7.73
C LEU A 382 -4.10 -25.46 -7.05
N LEU A 383 -3.98 -24.22 -7.52
CA LEU A 383 -3.10 -23.24 -6.90
C LEU A 383 -3.55 -22.85 -5.48
N CYS A 384 -4.87 -22.71 -5.24
CA CYS A 384 -5.42 -22.59 -3.88
C CYS A 384 -4.99 -23.77 -2.99
N GLY A 385 -5.07 -25.00 -3.51
CA GLY A 385 -4.63 -26.20 -2.81
C GLY A 385 -3.13 -26.20 -2.49
N VAL A 386 -2.29 -25.71 -3.41
CA VAL A 386 -0.85 -25.53 -3.18
C VAL A 386 -0.59 -24.49 -2.08
N TYR A 387 -1.24 -23.32 -2.16
CA TYR A 387 -1.13 -22.28 -1.13
C TYR A 387 -1.58 -22.81 0.24
N ALA A 388 -2.71 -23.51 0.30
CA ALA A 388 -3.22 -24.11 1.53
C ALA A 388 -2.26 -25.15 2.09
N THR A 389 -1.69 -26.02 1.25
CA THR A 389 -0.74 -27.07 1.68
C THR A 389 0.53 -26.47 2.27
N VAL A 390 1.12 -25.50 1.57
CA VAL A 390 2.32 -24.79 2.06
C VAL A 390 1.99 -24.00 3.33
N GLY A 391 0.84 -23.33 3.38
CA GLY A 391 0.38 -22.58 4.54
C GLY A 391 0.16 -23.46 5.77
N ILE A 392 -0.49 -24.62 5.62
CA ILE A 392 -0.70 -25.59 6.69
C ILE A 392 0.64 -26.16 7.16
N ALA A 393 1.55 -26.55 6.26
CA ALA A 393 2.87 -27.03 6.63
C ALA A 393 3.66 -25.98 7.42
N ALA A 394 3.66 -24.73 6.96
CA ALA A 394 4.31 -23.61 7.65
C ALA A 394 3.66 -23.33 9.02
N LEU A 395 2.33 -23.42 9.12
CA LEU A 395 1.58 -23.26 10.37
C LEU A 395 1.92 -24.37 11.37
N ILE A 396 2.06 -25.62 10.93
CA ILE A 396 2.46 -26.75 11.78
C ILE A 396 3.88 -26.54 12.31
N VAL A 397 4.81 -26.13 11.45
CA VAL A 397 6.20 -25.82 11.82
C VAL A 397 6.25 -24.67 12.83
N ASN A 398 5.47 -23.61 12.59
CA ASN A 398 5.46 -22.39 13.40
C ASN A 398 4.39 -22.39 14.51
N ARG A 399 3.75 -23.53 14.81
CA ARG A 399 2.57 -23.62 15.69
C ARG A 399 2.76 -23.01 17.08
N ARG A 400 4.00 -23.03 17.59
CA ARG A 400 4.36 -22.43 18.89
C ARG A 400 4.15 -20.92 18.94
N HIS A 401 4.18 -20.25 17.79
CA HIS A 401 3.99 -18.81 17.68
C HIS A 401 2.53 -18.41 17.47
N LEU A 402 1.65 -19.36 17.10
CA LEU A 402 0.27 -19.09 16.72
C LEU A 402 -0.54 -18.43 17.84
N ALA A 403 -0.52 -19.03 19.04
CA ALA A 403 -1.26 -18.49 20.20
C ALA A 403 -0.81 -17.07 20.56
N GLY A 404 0.51 -16.80 20.52
CA GLY A 404 1.04 -15.47 20.78
C GLY A 404 0.64 -14.45 19.70
N THR A 405 0.59 -14.86 18.44
CA THR A 405 0.17 -13.98 17.34
C THR A 405 -1.35 -13.69 17.38
N LEU A 406 -2.19 -14.69 17.67
CA LEU A 406 -3.65 -14.49 17.74
C LEU A 406 -4.10 -13.68 18.96
N THR A 407 -3.34 -13.73 20.06
CA THR A 407 -3.64 -12.95 21.27
C THR A 407 -3.03 -11.54 21.23
N ALA A 408 -2.04 -11.29 20.36
CA ALA A 408 -1.36 -9.99 20.25
C ALA A 408 -2.29 -8.79 19.94
N PRO A 409 -3.33 -8.88 19.08
CA PRO A 409 -4.28 -7.78 18.88
C PRO A 409 -4.92 -7.29 20.17
N PHE A 410 -5.22 -8.22 21.09
CA PHE A 410 -5.91 -7.92 22.33
C PHE A 410 -4.93 -7.47 23.43
N PHE A 411 -3.83 -8.21 23.63
CA PHE A 411 -2.94 -8.04 24.79
C PHE A 411 -1.56 -7.46 24.45
N GLY A 412 -1.15 -7.47 23.18
CA GLY A 412 0.15 -6.98 22.74
C GLY A 412 0.24 -5.46 22.72
N LYS A 413 1.46 -4.93 22.81
CA LYS A 413 1.78 -3.54 22.49
C LYS A 413 2.16 -3.47 21.02
N ALA A 414 1.44 -2.69 20.23
CA ALA A 414 1.82 -2.39 18.85
C ALA A 414 3.05 -1.48 18.84
N ILE A 415 3.95 -1.67 17.88
CA ILE A 415 4.99 -0.69 17.56
C ILE A 415 4.50 0.04 16.32
N ARG A 416 4.68 1.35 16.31
CA ARG A 416 4.40 2.14 15.12
C ARG A 416 5.54 1.91 14.15
N HIS A 417 5.24 1.43 12.95
CA HIS A 417 6.26 1.30 11.91
C HIS A 417 6.61 2.68 11.35
N SER A 418 7.56 3.29 12.02
CA SER A 418 8.39 4.38 11.55
C SER A 418 9.55 3.83 10.76
N GLY A 419 10.08 4.64 9.85
CA GLY A 419 11.33 4.33 9.20
C GLY A 419 12.48 4.39 10.21
N HIS A 420 12.86 3.21 10.71
CA HIS A 420 14.14 2.82 11.33
C HIS A 420 14.38 2.97 12.84
N PRO A 421 15.03 1.95 13.44
CA PRO A 421 15.66 2.03 14.76
C PRO A 421 17.10 2.55 14.69
N HIS A 422 17.53 3.30 15.70
CA HIS A 422 18.93 3.54 16.01
C HIS A 422 19.38 2.70 17.21
N LEU A 423 20.62 2.22 17.11
CA LEU A 423 21.38 1.58 18.17
C LEU A 423 21.64 2.59 19.29
N ASP A 424 21.30 2.21 20.52
CA ASP A 424 21.79 2.88 21.72
C ASP A 424 23.32 2.84 21.73
N VAL A 425 23.94 4.01 21.62
CA VAL A 425 25.33 4.22 22.03
C VAL A 425 25.28 4.88 23.40
N GLU A 426 25.09 4.06 24.45
CA GLU A 426 25.53 4.42 25.79
C GLU A 426 27.06 4.26 25.84
N GLY A 427 27.76 5.38 26.02
CA GLY A 427 29.21 5.44 26.15
C GLY A 427 29.64 6.68 26.92
N SER A 428 29.39 6.64 28.23
CA SER A 428 30.04 7.39 29.32
C SER A 428 30.97 8.57 28.95
N ALA A 429 30.56 9.79 29.30
CA ALA A 429 31.47 10.83 29.76
C ALA A 429 30.74 11.77 30.72
N ARG A 430 30.95 11.58 32.04
CA ARG A 430 30.70 12.62 33.05
C ARG A 430 31.96 13.49 33.12
N PRO A 431 31.87 14.82 33.08
CA PRO A 431 32.95 15.67 33.53
C PRO A 431 32.82 15.97 35.04
N LEU A 432 33.91 15.79 35.75
CA LEU A 432 34.30 16.66 36.87
C LEU A 432 35.19 17.76 36.31
#